data_AF-A0A7Y3A5L9-F1
#
_entry.id   AF-A0A7Y3A5L9-F1
#
_cell.length_a   1.000
_cell.length_b   1.000
_cell.length_c   1.000
_cell.angle_alpha   90.00
_cell.angle_beta   90.00
_cell.angle_gamma   90.00
#
_symmetry.space_group_name_H-M   'P 1'
#
loop_
_entity.id
_entity.type
_entity.pdbx_description
1 polymer ?
#
loop_
_entity_poly.entity_id
_entity_poly.type
_entity_poly.pdbx_seq_one_letter_code
_entity_poly.pdbx_strand_id
1 'polypeptide(L)'
;MKRRSFLQSTSAISLPFLLNGMPLSAFSKNALFNSINGDNDNVLVLIQLNGGNDGLNTIIPLDKYDILGNVRSNILIPENQLLNIDQSTAFHLNMEGIKSLYD
;
A
#
# COMPACT_ATOMS: atom_id res chain seq x y z
N MET A 1 -6.66 -9.98 -1.95
CA MET A 1 -7.28 -9.51 -3.21
C MET A 1 -6.54 -10.13 -4.40
N LYS A 2 -7.23 -10.71 -5.40
CA LYS A 2 -6.57 -11.27 -6.60
C LYS A 2 -6.41 -10.17 -7.66
N ARG A 3 -5.18 -9.96 -8.16
CA ARG A 3 -4.85 -8.94 -9.18
C ARG A 3 -5.76 -8.98 -10.42
N ARG A 4 -6.10 -10.21 -10.87
CA ARG A 4 -7.00 -10.44 -12.00
C ARG A 4 -8.42 -9.94 -11.73
N SER A 5 -8.95 -10.18 -10.53
CA SER A 5 -10.28 -9.75 -10.14
C SER A 5 -10.36 -8.24 -10.02
N PHE A 6 -9.33 -7.59 -9.47
CA PHE A 6 -9.22 -6.13 -9.41
C PHE A 6 -9.30 -5.49 -10.81
N LEU A 7 -8.48 -5.99 -11.75
CA LEU A 7 -8.47 -5.45 -13.12
C LEU A 7 -9.81 -5.65 -13.85
N GLN A 8 -10.47 -6.80 -13.68
CA GLN A 8 -11.81 -7.03 -14.22
C GLN A 8 -12.84 -6.08 -13.61
N SER A 9 -12.83 -5.88 -12.30
CA SER A 9 -13.77 -4.95 -11.65
C SER A 9 -13.56 -3.49 -12.04
N THR A 10 -12.31 -3.06 -12.29
CA THR A 10 -12.02 -1.67 -12.69
C THR A 10 -12.54 -1.35 -14.10
N SER A 11 -12.54 -2.32 -15.01
CA SER A 11 -13.02 -2.13 -16.40
C SER A 11 -14.52 -1.82 -16.51
N ALA A 12 -15.33 -2.17 -15.51
CA ALA A 12 -16.77 -1.90 -15.50
C ALA A 12 -17.11 -0.45 -15.08
N ILE A 13 -16.18 0.26 -14.42
CA ILE A 13 -16.41 1.60 -13.86
C ILE A 13 -16.08 2.72 -14.89
N SER A 14 -15.38 2.39 -15.98
CA SER A 14 -14.94 3.37 -16.99
C SER A 14 -15.99 3.72 -18.05
N LEU A 15 -17.21 3.19 -17.99
CA LEU A 15 -18.28 3.57 -18.91
C LEU A 15 -18.85 4.95 -18.50
N PRO A 16 -18.68 6.00 -19.31
CA PRO A 16 -19.27 7.31 -19.01
C PRO A 16 -20.79 7.20 -19.10
N PHE A 17 -21.48 7.33 -17.98
CA PHE A 17 -22.94 7.42 -17.93
C PHE A 17 -23.38 8.89 -18.03
N LEU A 18 -24.28 9.17 -18.97
CA LEU A 18 -24.93 10.47 -19.10
C LEU A 18 -26.31 10.40 -18.44
N LEU A 19 -26.57 11.23 -17.43
CA LEU A 19 -27.88 11.38 -16.81
C LEU A 19 -28.40 12.78 -17.14
N ASN A 20 -29.43 12.85 -17.98
CA ASN A 20 -30.02 14.10 -18.47
C ASN A 20 -29.01 15.08 -19.12
N GLY A 21 -28.06 14.55 -19.89
CA GLY A 21 -27.02 15.35 -20.56
C GLY A 21 -25.86 15.79 -19.65
N MET A 22 -25.90 15.48 -18.34
CA MET A 22 -24.77 15.69 -17.44
C MET A 22 -23.91 14.42 -17.37
N PRO A 23 -22.59 14.52 -17.59
CA PRO A 23 -21.68 13.41 -17.38
C PRO A 23 -21.56 13.10 -15.90
N LEU A 24 -21.98 11.90 -15.51
CA LEU A 24 -21.74 11.38 -14.16
C LEU A 24 -20.40 10.66 -14.16
N SER A 25 -19.40 11.25 -13.50
CA SER A 25 -18.14 10.58 -13.18
C SER A 25 -18.17 10.07 -11.75
N ALA A 26 -17.97 8.77 -11.54
CA ALA A 26 -17.85 8.18 -10.20
C ALA A 26 -16.58 8.65 -9.46
N PHE A 27 -15.62 9.25 -10.18
CA PHE A 27 -14.39 9.81 -9.62
C PHE A 27 -14.49 11.33 -9.55
N SER A 28 -14.32 11.88 -8.35
CA SER A 28 -14.07 13.30 -8.14
C SER A 28 -12.75 13.68 -8.82
N LYS A 29 -12.75 14.74 -9.63
CA LYS A 29 -11.52 15.29 -10.23
C LYS A 29 -10.60 15.75 -9.09
N ASN A 30 -9.59 14.95 -8.77
CA ASN A 30 -8.58 15.30 -7.78
C ASN A 30 -7.65 16.38 -8.34
N ALA A 31 -7.16 17.30 -7.50
CA ALA A 31 -6.30 18.40 -7.95
C ALA A 31 -5.04 17.92 -8.71
N LEU A 32 -4.57 16.70 -8.40
CA LEU A 32 -3.46 16.03 -9.08
C LEU A 32 -3.70 15.76 -10.58
N PHE A 33 -4.97 15.61 -11.00
CA PHE A 33 -5.30 15.39 -12.41
C PHE A 33 -5.27 16.67 -13.23
N ASN A 34 -5.41 17.85 -12.60
CA ASN A 34 -5.38 19.13 -13.31
C ASN A 34 -3.97 19.49 -13.80
N SER A 35 -2.92 18.88 -13.24
CA SER A 35 -1.53 19.05 -13.65
C SER A 35 -1.06 18.06 -14.73
N ILE A 36 -1.93 17.13 -15.17
CA ILE A 36 -1.60 16.17 -16.24
C ILE A 36 -2.03 16.78 -17.58
N ASN A 37 -1.07 17.21 -18.39
CA ASN A 37 -1.32 17.60 -19.78
C ASN A 37 -1.76 16.37 -20.59
N GLY A 38 -2.94 16.43 -21.20
CA GLY A 38 -3.53 15.33 -21.98
C GLY A 38 -2.88 15.08 -23.35
N ASP A 39 -2.05 16.01 -23.82
CA ASP A 39 -1.33 15.91 -25.10
C ASP A 39 0.07 15.30 -24.92
N ASN A 40 0.16 14.13 -24.27
CA ASN A 40 1.39 13.35 -24.27
C ASN A 40 1.11 11.85 -24.39
N ASP A 41 2.02 11.13 -25.05
CA ASP A 41 1.94 9.67 -25.24
C ASP A 41 2.40 8.87 -24.00
N ASN A 42 2.74 9.54 -22.90
CA ASN A 42 3.24 8.89 -21.69
C ASN A 42 2.09 8.49 -20.76
N VAL A 43 2.04 7.22 -20.37
CA VAL A 43 1.04 6.73 -19.44
C VAL A 43 1.53 6.89 -18.00
N LEU A 44 0.87 7.74 -17.22
CA LEU A 44 1.08 7.83 -15.77
C LEU A 44 0.24 6.76 -15.04
N VAL A 45 0.92 5.77 -14.45
CA VAL A 45 0.27 4.75 -13.60
C VAL A 45 0.47 5.13 -12.14
N LEU A 46 -0.61 5.59 -11.49
CA LEU A 46 -0.62 5.86 -10.05
C LEU A 46 -1.15 4.65 -9.29
N ILE A 47 -0.33 4.08 -8.41
CA ILE A 47 -0.72 2.99 -7.50
C ILE A 47 -0.73 3.55 -6.08
N GLN A 48 -1.93 3.83 -5.56
CA GLN A 48 -2.11 4.20 -4.16
C GLN A 48 -2.27 2.93 -3.32
N LEU A 49 -1.23 2.59 -2.56
CA LEU A 49 -1.28 1.48 -1.62
C LEU A 49 -1.79 2.00 -0.26
N ASN A 50 -2.94 1.47 0.18
CA ASN A 50 -3.41 1.70 1.54
C ASN A 50 -2.75 0.70 2.51
N GLY A 51 -2.25 1.20 3.65
CA GLY A 51 -1.69 0.39 4.73
C GLY A 51 -0.19 0.09 4.64
N GLY A 52 0.48 0.40 3.53
CA GLY A 52 1.92 0.14 3.32
C GLY A 52 2.89 1.13 3.99
N ASN A 53 2.40 2.11 4.75
CA ASN A 53 3.24 3.08 5.45
C ASN A 53 3.51 2.69 6.91
N ASP A 54 3.57 1.39 7.18
CA ASP A 54 3.81 0.88 8.53
C ASP A 54 5.29 0.56 8.75
N GLY A 55 6.09 1.62 8.89
CA GLY A 55 7.53 1.48 9.12
C GLY A 55 7.87 0.66 10.37
N LEU A 56 7.03 0.73 11.42
CA LEU A 56 7.25 0.02 12.69
C LEU A 56 6.96 -1.48 12.61
N ASN A 57 6.16 -1.94 11.63
CA ASN A 57 6.03 -3.36 11.31
C ASN A 57 6.95 -3.79 10.16
N THR A 58 7.65 -2.86 9.51
CA THR A 58 8.65 -3.16 8.47
C THR A 58 10.02 -3.40 9.10
N ILE A 59 10.47 -2.47 9.95
CA ILE A 59 11.67 -2.57 10.79
C ILE A 59 11.19 -2.44 12.24
N ILE A 60 11.21 -3.54 12.96
CA ILE A 60 10.65 -3.65 14.30
C ILE A 60 11.77 -3.44 15.34
N PRO A 61 11.69 -2.41 16.19
CA PRO A 61 12.59 -2.23 17.31
C PRO A 61 12.24 -3.20 18.46
N LEU A 62 13.11 -4.17 18.70
CA LEU A 62 12.93 -5.21 19.73
C LEU A 62 13.01 -4.63 21.15
N ASP A 63 13.81 -3.58 21.36
CA ASP A 63 13.92 -2.86 22.63
C ASP A 63 12.60 -2.19 23.06
N LYS A 64 11.67 -2.00 22.11
CA LYS A 64 10.35 -1.38 22.33
C LYS A 64 9.21 -2.33 22.03
N TYR A 65 9.48 -3.62 21.85
CA TYR A 65 8.47 -4.59 21.42
C TYR A 65 7.26 -4.61 22.38
N ASP A 66 7.48 -4.58 23.70
CA ASP A 66 6.41 -4.50 24.70
C ASP A 66 5.56 -3.23 24.59
N ILE A 67 6.21 -2.08 24.34
CA ILE A 67 5.53 -0.79 24.17
C ILE A 67 4.67 -0.82 22.90
N LEU A 68 5.22 -1.37 21.81
CA LEU A 68 4.50 -1.58 20.57
C LEU A 68 3.31 -2.53 20.78
N GLY A 69 3.48 -3.60 21.55
CA GLY A 69 2.43 -4.55 21.87
C GLY A 69 1.26 -3.89 22.59
N ASN A 70 1.54 -2.98 23.52
CA ASN A 70 0.51 -2.25 24.27
C ASN A 70 -0.28 -1.28 23.38
N VAL A 71 0.37 -0.58 22.46
CA VAL A 71 -0.26 0.48 21.64
C VAL A 71 -0.73 0.01 20.26
N ARG A 72 -0.34 -1.20 19.84
CA ARG A 72 -0.58 -1.75 18.48
C ARG A 72 -0.90 -3.26 18.49
N SER A 73 -1.48 -3.77 19.57
CA SER A 73 -1.79 -5.20 19.76
C SER A 73 -2.58 -5.83 18.61
N ASN A 74 -3.36 -5.04 17.87
CA ASN A 74 -4.18 -5.49 16.74
C ASN A 74 -3.39 -5.72 15.44
N ILE A 75 -2.17 -5.20 15.33
CA ILE A 75 -1.36 -5.26 14.09
C ILE A 75 0.10 -5.66 14.33
N LEU A 76 0.54 -5.81 15.57
CA LEU A 76 1.91 -6.24 15.87
C LEU A 76 2.10 -7.73 15.53
N ILE A 77 3.19 -8.04 14.87
CA ILE A 77 3.55 -9.40 14.48
C ILE A 77 4.24 -10.08 15.66
N PRO A 78 3.88 -11.34 16.02
CA PRO A 78 4.54 -12.09 17.08
C PRO A 78 6.07 -12.15 16.91
N GLU A 79 6.80 -11.92 18.00
CA GLU A 79 8.27 -11.81 18.02
C GLU A 79 8.96 -13.03 17.41
N ASN A 80 8.42 -14.23 17.67
CA ASN A 80 8.97 -15.48 17.14
C ASN A 80 8.80 -15.67 15.62
N GLN A 81 8.05 -14.80 14.94
CA GLN A 81 7.90 -14.79 13.48
C GLN A 81 8.78 -13.73 12.82
N LEU A 82 9.46 -12.89 13.59
CA LEU A 82 10.29 -11.81 13.06
C LEU A 82 11.62 -12.33 12.53
N LEU A 83 12.15 -11.63 11.53
CA LEU A 83 13.46 -11.94 10.95
C LEU A 83 14.51 -11.07 11.65
N ASN A 84 15.16 -11.61 12.68
CA ASN A 84 16.16 -10.86 13.45
C ASN A 84 17.32 -10.37 12.58
N ILE A 85 17.64 -9.09 12.70
CA ILE A 85 18.78 -8.44 12.04
C ILE A 85 19.94 -8.42 13.04
N ASP A 86 19.69 -7.87 14.23
CA ASP A 86 20.65 -7.77 15.33
C ASP A 86 19.93 -7.90 16.69
N GLN A 87 20.56 -7.44 17.77
CA GLN A 87 20.01 -7.51 19.13
C GLN A 87 18.87 -6.52 19.40
N SER A 88 18.70 -5.49 18.55
CA SER A 88 17.74 -4.40 18.79
C SER A 88 16.70 -4.27 17.68
N THR A 89 16.87 -4.93 16.55
CA THR A 89 15.99 -4.79 15.39
C THR A 89 15.73 -6.09 14.64
N ALA A 90 14.53 -6.19 14.09
CA ALA A 90 14.11 -7.29 13.23
C ALA A 90 13.30 -6.79 12.03
N PHE A 91 13.31 -7.53 10.92
CA PHE A 91 12.43 -7.28 9.79
C PHE A 91 11.08 -8.00 9.94
N HIS A 92 10.08 -7.50 9.22
CA HIS A 92 8.83 -8.22 8.99
C HIS A 92 9.08 -9.62 8.40
N LEU A 93 8.27 -10.62 8.78
CA LEU A 93 8.32 -11.99 8.24
C LEU A 93 8.36 -12.12 6.71
N ASN A 94 7.81 -11.15 5.96
CA ASN A 94 7.73 -11.20 4.49
C ASN A 94 8.94 -10.54 3.81
N MET A 95 9.91 -10.05 4.58
CA MET A 95 11.10 -9.37 4.07
C MET A 95 12.30 -10.32 3.93
N GLU A 96 12.07 -11.63 3.78
CA GLU A 96 13.12 -12.64 3.58
C GLU A 96 14.11 -12.25 2.47
N GLY A 97 13.61 -11.70 1.36
CA GLY A 97 14.47 -11.22 0.27
C GLY A 97 15.38 -10.07 0.66
N ILE A 98 14.92 -9.14 1.50
CA ILE A 98 15.74 -8.04 2.03
C ILE A 98 16.73 -8.56 3.06
N LYS A 99 16.29 -9.46 3.96
CA LYS A 99 17.17 -10.11 4.94
C LYS A 99 18.33 -10.84 4.25
N SER A 100 18.03 -11.57 3.18
CA SER A 100 19.04 -12.26 2.36
C SER A 100 20.03 -11.32 1.66
N LEU A 101 19.67 -10.05 1.43
CA LEU A 101 20.60 -9.06 0.87
C LEU A 101 21.43 -8.37 1.95
N TYR A 102 20.94 -8.37 3.19
CA TYR A 102 21.63 -7.79 4.33
C TYR A 102 22.70 -8.72 4.90
N ASP A 103 22.42 -10.03 4.92
CA ASP A 103 23.35 -11.09 5.34
C ASP A 103 24.55 -11.26 4.40
#